data_AF-A0A512UKE9-F1
#
_entry.id   AF-A0A512UKE9-F1
#
_cell.length_a   1.000
_cell.length_b   1.000
_cell.length_c   1.000
_cell.angle_alpha   90.00
_cell.angle_beta   90.00
_cell.angle_gamma   90.00
#
_symmetry.space_group_name_H-M   'P 1'
#
loop_
_entity.id
_entity.type
_entity.pdbx_description
1 polymer ?
#
loop_
_entity_poly.entity_id
_entity_poly.type
_entity_poly.pdbx_seq_one_letter_code
_entity_poly.pdbx_strand_id
1 'polypeptide(L)'
;MSTKSSGLFKARKFGTSNAVSSSSKQSFLADSTADFTSQSTVAALGPYGATELTKNDKYCVSRLPAVPPLLSKCSADGTAALLNGYTDNATKCALAIGETAINVWPYASTDELPLTFEFPLGEKTKDALQLAILTRPTPGTTLDPGLAIINSTSGQVCFYESVQYAPALGMINSKSIETTVGISAAQGEYITLAENVEPAGIVVATSWKRVVLVVLRDYTGSPHLTTVELTRPSSSSRFFSGWLGGGSAGDDITDEIVSIKSGLVSQHGTTQEIVIQDASGTFKSSST
;
A
#
# COMPACT_ATOMS: atom_id res chain seq x y z
N MET A 1 53.71 -0.69 2.19
CA MET A 1 52.71 0.37 1.97
C MET A 1 51.35 -0.23 2.28
N SER A 2 50.73 0.19 3.39
CA SER A 2 49.46 -0.34 3.87
C SER A 2 48.54 0.83 4.20
N THR A 3 47.40 0.85 3.50
CA THR A 3 46.40 1.92 3.47
C THR A 3 45.43 1.79 4.64
N LYS A 4 45.38 2.79 5.52
CA LYS A 4 44.35 2.89 6.57
C LYS A 4 43.09 3.54 6.00
N SER A 5 42.02 2.75 5.96
CA SER A 5 40.64 3.20 5.75
C SER A 5 40.17 4.04 6.94
N SER A 6 39.80 5.29 6.70
CA SER A 6 39.23 6.20 7.70
C SER A 6 37.70 6.13 7.63
N GLY A 7 37.08 5.40 8.57
CA GLY A 7 35.62 5.33 8.72
C GLY A 7 35.00 6.70 9.03
N LEU A 8 33.94 7.01 8.29
CA LEU A 8 33.30 8.33 8.17
C LEU A 8 32.22 8.63 9.24
N PHE A 9 32.27 7.97 10.40
CA PHE A 9 31.31 8.20 11.48
C PHE A 9 32.02 8.30 12.82
N LYS A 10 32.05 9.51 13.40
CA LYS A 10 32.39 9.73 14.82
C LYS A 10 31.12 10.07 15.58
N ALA A 11 30.83 9.31 16.63
CA ALA A 11 29.78 9.63 17.59
C ALA A 11 30.07 10.98 18.28
N ARG A 12 29.07 11.84 18.40
CA ARG A 12 29.18 13.11 19.14
C ARG A 12 29.29 12.83 20.64
N LYS A 13 30.35 13.33 21.27
CA LYS A 13 30.43 13.41 22.75
C LYS A 13 29.62 14.60 23.23
N PHE A 14 28.58 14.35 24.02
CA PHE A 14 27.93 15.39 24.81
C PHE A 14 28.76 15.64 26.08
N GLY A 15 29.18 16.89 26.26
CA GLY A 15 29.86 17.34 27.48
C GLY A 15 28.86 17.49 28.62
N THR A 16 29.24 16.99 29.79
CA THR A 16 28.52 17.15 31.05
C THR A 16 29.05 18.35 31.83
N SER A 17 28.16 19.25 32.26
CA SER A 17 28.40 20.07 33.46
C SER A 17 27.09 20.52 34.13
N ASN A 18 26.94 20.04 35.38
CA ASN A 18 26.38 20.69 36.57
C ASN A 18 24.84 20.81 36.79
N ALA A 19 24.31 19.69 37.30
CA ALA A 19 23.47 19.47 38.48
C ALA A 19 22.95 20.64 39.36
N VAL A 20 21.65 20.55 39.72
CA VAL A 20 21.02 20.60 41.07
C VAL A 20 19.67 19.84 40.98
N SER A 21 19.56 18.52 41.24
CA SER A 21 19.32 17.77 42.51
C SER A 21 17.88 17.73 43.06
N SER A 22 17.20 16.59 42.83
CA SER A 22 16.39 15.84 43.83
C SER A 22 16.12 14.41 43.31
N SER A 23 17.04 13.47 43.57
CA SER A 23 16.85 12.26 44.41
C SER A 23 15.74 11.32 43.91
N SER A 24 16.04 10.20 43.25
CA SER A 24 16.68 9.03 43.87
C SER A 24 17.64 8.27 42.92
N LYS A 25 18.86 8.04 43.41
CA LYS A 25 19.85 7.09 42.90
C LYS A 25 19.38 5.67 43.30
N GLN A 26 19.57 4.63 42.51
CA GLN A 26 20.79 3.82 42.33
C GLN A 26 20.46 2.75 41.27
N SER A 27 21.35 2.16 40.48
CA SER A 27 22.76 2.38 40.17
C SER A 27 23.04 1.48 38.97
N PHE A 28 23.72 2.04 37.98
CA PHE A 28 24.29 1.32 36.85
C PHE A 28 25.44 0.44 37.37
N LEU A 29 25.31 -0.88 37.24
CA LEU A 29 26.44 -1.79 37.26
C LEU A 29 26.30 -2.71 36.05
N ALA A 30 27.12 -2.42 35.05
CA ALA A 30 27.56 -3.43 34.10
C ALA A 30 28.45 -4.38 34.90
N ASP A 31 27.98 -5.60 35.11
CA ASP A 31 28.84 -6.70 35.48
C ASP A 31 28.61 -7.84 34.49
N SER A 32 29.65 -8.08 33.69
CA SER A 32 29.77 -9.26 32.86
C SER A 32 30.34 -10.36 33.73
N THR A 33 29.46 -11.16 34.33
CA THR A 33 29.85 -12.48 34.82
C THR A 33 28.87 -13.49 34.26
N ALA A 34 29.41 -14.48 33.56
CA ALA A 34 28.67 -15.57 32.97
C ALA A 34 27.99 -16.37 34.08
N ASP A 35 26.66 -16.39 34.09
CA ASP A 35 25.88 -17.40 34.78
C ASP A 35 24.94 -18.06 33.78
N PHE A 36 25.25 -19.33 33.50
CA PHE A 36 24.36 -20.29 32.86
C PHE A 36 23.04 -20.32 33.65
N THR A 37 22.03 -19.61 33.15
CA THR A 37 20.65 -19.85 33.52
C THR A 37 19.91 -20.11 32.24
N SER A 38 19.39 -21.33 32.12
CA SER A 38 18.62 -21.88 31.02
C SER A 38 17.49 -20.93 30.62
N GLN A 39 17.76 -20.00 29.69
CA GLN A 39 16.71 -19.23 29.05
C GLN A 39 16.02 -20.21 28.10
N SER A 40 14.88 -20.72 28.56
CA SER A 40 13.92 -21.44 27.74
C SER A 40 13.75 -20.66 26.44
N THR A 41 14.28 -21.20 25.34
CA THR A 41 14.13 -20.71 23.96
C THR A 41 12.71 -20.97 23.45
N VAL A 42 11.71 -20.63 24.25
CA VAL A 42 10.33 -20.64 23.82
C VAL A 42 10.07 -19.26 23.29
N ALA A 43 10.12 -19.13 21.96
CA ALA A 43 9.67 -17.91 21.31
C ALA A 43 8.30 -17.54 21.89
N ALA A 44 8.21 -16.38 22.53
CA ALA A 44 6.94 -15.93 23.09
C ALA A 44 5.95 -15.78 21.93
N LEU A 45 4.84 -16.50 21.99
CA LEU A 45 3.78 -16.39 21.00
C LEU A 45 3.11 -15.03 21.17
N GLY A 46 3.27 -14.18 20.16
CA GLY A 46 2.52 -12.95 20.01
C GLY A 46 1.07 -13.21 19.60
N PRO A 47 0.25 -12.16 19.47
CA PRO A 47 -1.11 -12.28 18.93
C PRO A 47 -1.09 -12.98 17.56
N TYR A 48 -2.10 -13.81 17.28
CA TYR A 48 -2.22 -14.61 16.05
C TYR A 48 -1.14 -15.68 15.83
N GLY A 49 -0.56 -16.23 16.91
CA GLY A 49 0.50 -17.23 16.78
C GLY A 49 1.81 -16.66 16.20
N ALA A 50 1.97 -15.33 16.25
CA ALA A 50 3.14 -14.67 15.72
C ALA A 50 4.40 -15.01 16.54
N THR A 51 5.52 -15.19 15.87
CA THR A 51 6.82 -15.41 16.52
C THR A 51 7.45 -14.04 16.81
N GLU A 52 7.64 -13.69 18.07
CA GLU A 52 8.34 -12.46 18.44
C GLU A 52 9.81 -12.50 17.98
N LEU A 53 10.21 -11.51 17.18
CA LEU A 53 11.60 -11.38 16.68
C LEU A 53 12.43 -10.48 17.59
N THR A 54 11.84 -9.38 18.06
CA THR A 54 12.47 -8.46 19.01
C THR A 54 11.43 -7.65 19.76
N LYS A 55 11.71 -7.32 21.02
CA LYS A 55 10.85 -6.50 21.88
C LYS A 55 11.67 -5.66 22.83
N ASN A 56 11.25 -4.43 23.02
CA ASN A 56 11.73 -3.53 24.06
C ASN A 56 10.55 -2.72 24.63
N ASP A 57 10.84 -1.74 25.48
CA ASP A 57 9.82 -0.90 26.13
C ASP A 57 9.05 0.04 25.18
N LYS A 58 9.41 0.10 23.89
CA LYS A 58 8.85 1.01 22.89
C LYS A 58 8.15 0.31 21.75
N TYR A 59 8.65 -0.85 21.32
CA TYR A 59 8.09 -1.59 20.20
C TYR A 59 8.32 -3.09 20.33
N CYS A 60 7.50 -3.84 19.59
CA CYS A 60 7.65 -5.26 19.35
C CYS A 60 7.57 -5.49 17.84
N VAL A 61 8.47 -6.33 17.32
CA VAL A 61 8.41 -6.83 15.94
C VAL A 61 8.16 -8.32 16.03
N SER A 62 7.09 -8.78 15.39
CA SER A 62 6.74 -10.19 15.33
C SER A 62 6.55 -10.63 13.88
N ARG A 63 6.90 -11.89 13.61
CA ARG A 63 6.66 -12.54 12.33
C ARG A 63 5.34 -13.28 12.40
N LEU A 64 4.45 -13.02 11.44
CA LEU A 64 3.20 -13.75 11.32
C LEU A 64 3.43 -15.14 10.70
N PRO A 65 2.69 -16.18 11.13
CA PRO A 65 2.91 -17.54 10.64
C PRO A 65 2.41 -17.74 9.21
N ALA A 66 1.35 -17.04 8.80
CA ALA A 66 0.72 -17.16 7.48
C ALA A 66 1.59 -16.61 6.34
N VAL A 67 2.44 -17.47 5.77
CA VAL A 67 3.30 -17.15 4.63
C VAL A 67 2.99 -18.09 3.47
N PRO A 68 2.38 -17.61 2.37
CA PRO A 68 2.04 -18.48 1.26
C PRO A 68 3.30 -19.01 0.55
N PRO A 69 3.25 -20.23 0.00
CA PRO A 69 4.41 -20.86 -0.64
C PRO A 69 5.07 -20.03 -1.76
N LEU A 70 4.31 -19.15 -2.41
CA LEU A 70 4.79 -18.28 -3.48
C LEU A 70 5.87 -17.28 -2.99
N LEU A 71 5.78 -16.80 -1.74
CA LEU A 71 6.79 -15.90 -1.17
C LEU A 71 8.09 -16.66 -0.83
N SER A 72 7.97 -17.93 -0.45
CA SER A 72 9.11 -18.78 -0.11
C SER A 72 9.96 -19.17 -1.34
N LYS A 73 9.29 -19.40 -2.49
CA LYS A 73 9.94 -19.82 -3.75
C LYS A 73 10.70 -18.69 -4.46
N CYS A 74 10.37 -17.44 -4.16
CA CYS A 74 10.97 -16.28 -4.81
C CYS A 74 12.49 -16.14 -4.53
N SER A 75 13.02 -16.83 -3.52
CA SER A 75 14.43 -16.73 -3.11
C SER A 75 15.39 -17.66 -3.86
N ALA A 76 14.91 -18.68 -4.59
CA ALA A 76 15.77 -19.78 -5.02
C ALA A 76 16.01 -19.89 -6.54
N ASP A 77 15.04 -19.54 -7.40
CA ASP A 77 15.08 -20.02 -8.79
C ASP A 77 14.56 -19.05 -9.87
N GLY A 78 14.40 -17.75 -9.56
CA GLY A 78 14.14 -16.69 -10.56
C GLY A 78 12.90 -16.87 -11.45
N THR A 79 11.99 -17.78 -11.12
CA THR A 79 10.98 -18.33 -12.05
C THR A 79 9.59 -17.69 -11.95
N ALA A 80 9.37 -16.73 -11.04
CA ALA A 80 8.23 -15.82 -11.08
C ALA A 80 8.56 -14.59 -10.22
N ALA A 81 8.89 -13.46 -10.84
CA ALA A 81 9.16 -12.24 -10.09
C ALA A 81 7.85 -11.69 -9.51
N LEU A 82 7.84 -11.45 -8.20
CA LEU A 82 6.80 -10.64 -7.58
C LEU A 82 7.07 -9.19 -7.95
N LEU A 83 6.09 -8.55 -8.57
CA LEU A 83 6.19 -7.20 -9.10
C LEU A 83 5.78 -6.17 -8.04
N ASN A 84 4.73 -6.47 -7.28
CA ASN A 84 4.19 -5.57 -6.28
C ASN A 84 3.42 -6.33 -5.18
N GLY A 85 3.03 -5.64 -4.12
CA GLY A 85 2.21 -6.20 -3.05
C GLY A 85 1.43 -5.13 -2.30
N TYR A 86 0.37 -5.53 -1.62
CA TYR A 86 -0.47 -4.66 -0.82
C TYR A 86 -0.97 -5.42 0.40
N THR A 87 -1.10 -4.72 1.53
CA THR A 87 -1.64 -5.30 2.76
C THR A 87 -2.71 -4.37 3.32
N ASP A 88 -3.80 -4.96 3.80
CA ASP A 88 -4.88 -4.20 4.43
C ASP A 88 -5.12 -4.66 5.86
N ASN A 89 -4.98 -3.71 6.78
CA ASN A 89 -5.18 -3.95 8.20
C ASN A 89 -6.66 -4.07 8.59
N ALA A 90 -7.60 -3.53 7.81
CA ALA A 90 -9.02 -3.65 8.11
C ALA A 90 -9.52 -5.07 7.85
N THR A 91 -9.16 -5.64 6.69
CA THR A 91 -9.57 -6.99 6.26
C THR A 91 -8.63 -8.10 6.75
N LYS A 92 -7.44 -7.74 7.26
CA LYS A 92 -6.39 -8.68 7.68
C LYS A 92 -5.90 -9.58 6.53
N CYS A 93 -6.04 -9.10 5.30
CA CYS A 93 -5.60 -9.78 4.10
C CYS A 93 -4.42 -9.05 3.45
N ALA A 94 -3.62 -9.84 2.75
CA ALA A 94 -2.50 -9.37 1.96
C ALA A 94 -2.67 -9.89 0.53
N LEU A 95 -2.07 -9.17 -0.41
CA LEU A 95 -1.93 -9.61 -1.78
C LEU A 95 -0.52 -9.42 -2.30
N ALA A 96 -0.16 -10.26 -3.26
CA ALA A 96 1.06 -10.15 -4.03
C ALA A 96 0.73 -10.27 -5.51
N ILE A 97 1.32 -9.39 -6.31
CA ILE A 97 1.14 -9.32 -7.76
C ILE A 97 2.38 -9.94 -8.39
N GLY A 98 2.21 -11.07 -9.07
CA GLY A 98 3.23 -11.66 -9.93
C GLY A 98 3.03 -11.30 -11.39
N GLU A 99 3.88 -11.83 -12.26
CA GLU A 99 3.76 -11.66 -13.72
C GLU A 99 2.50 -12.32 -14.31
N THR A 100 2.06 -13.44 -13.72
CA THR A 100 0.98 -14.28 -14.27
C THR A 100 -0.27 -14.31 -13.42
N ALA A 101 -0.21 -13.91 -12.16
CA ALA A 101 -1.36 -13.97 -11.26
C ALA A 101 -1.23 -13.01 -10.07
N ILE A 102 -2.37 -12.58 -9.55
CA ILE A 102 -2.49 -11.92 -8.25
C ILE A 102 -2.90 -12.98 -7.22
N ASN A 103 -2.20 -13.02 -6.10
CA ASN A 103 -2.45 -13.97 -5.03
C ASN A 103 -2.90 -13.21 -3.78
N VAL A 104 -4.01 -13.63 -3.18
CA VAL A 104 -4.59 -13.00 -1.99
C VAL A 104 -4.72 -14.02 -0.86
N TRP A 105 -4.30 -13.68 0.35
CA TRP A 105 -4.40 -14.58 1.51
C TRP A 105 -4.66 -13.80 2.81
N PRO A 106 -5.27 -14.44 3.83
CA PRO A 106 -5.39 -13.85 5.17
C PRO A 106 -4.06 -13.95 5.91
N TYR A 107 -3.37 -12.83 6.10
CA TYR A 107 -2.07 -12.82 6.77
C TYR A 107 -2.17 -12.99 8.30
N ALA A 108 -3.36 -12.79 8.88
CA ALA A 108 -3.61 -12.98 10.30
C ALA A 108 -4.06 -14.41 10.66
N SER A 109 -4.04 -15.35 9.69
CA SER A 109 -4.26 -16.76 9.99
C SER A 109 -3.14 -17.28 10.90
N THR A 110 -3.49 -18.22 11.78
CA THR A 110 -2.52 -18.98 12.59
C THR A 110 -1.88 -20.13 11.81
N ASP A 111 -2.41 -20.45 10.63
CA ASP A 111 -1.90 -21.53 9.79
C ASP A 111 -0.62 -21.09 9.07
N GLU A 112 0.41 -21.94 9.10
CA GLU A 112 1.67 -21.67 8.39
C GLU A 112 1.50 -21.66 6.86
N LEU A 113 0.51 -22.41 6.37
CA LEU A 113 0.13 -22.50 4.96
C LEU A 113 -1.28 -21.93 4.77
N PRO A 114 -1.42 -20.60 4.64
CA PRO A 114 -2.72 -19.97 4.53
C PRO A 114 -3.41 -20.32 3.21
N LEU A 115 -4.74 -20.40 3.23
CA LEU A 115 -5.55 -20.47 2.02
C LEU A 115 -5.24 -19.25 1.14
N THR A 116 -4.81 -19.50 -0.09
CA THR A 116 -4.42 -18.47 -1.05
C THR A 116 -5.35 -18.53 -2.25
N PHE A 117 -5.98 -17.40 -2.58
CA PHE A 117 -6.83 -17.24 -3.75
C PHE A 117 -6.01 -16.66 -4.90
N GLU A 118 -6.04 -17.33 -6.05
CA GLU A 118 -5.25 -16.96 -7.23
C GLU A 118 -6.16 -16.36 -8.31
N PHE A 119 -5.73 -15.24 -8.86
CA PHE A 119 -6.41 -14.48 -9.91
C PHE A 119 -5.50 -14.42 -11.13
N PRO A 120 -5.76 -15.23 -12.17
CA PRO A 120 -4.89 -15.29 -13.34
C PRO A 120 -4.92 -13.95 -14.09
N LEU A 121 -3.73 -13.47 -14.42
CA LEU A 121 -3.52 -12.33 -15.31
C LEU A 121 -3.34 -12.85 -16.74
N GLY A 122 -4.03 -12.25 -17.70
CA GLY A 122 -3.94 -12.66 -19.10
C GLY A 122 -2.59 -12.32 -19.72
N GLU A 123 -2.16 -13.05 -20.76
CA GLU A 123 -0.85 -12.82 -21.40
C GLU A 123 -0.65 -11.39 -21.93
N LYS A 124 -1.76 -10.70 -22.26
CA LYS A 124 -1.76 -9.30 -22.72
C LYS A 124 -1.35 -8.28 -21.64
N THR A 125 -1.22 -8.70 -20.38
CA THR A 125 -0.89 -7.79 -19.27
C THR A 125 0.58 -7.86 -18.86
N LYS A 126 1.43 -8.62 -19.55
CA LYS A 126 2.86 -8.76 -19.21
C LYS A 126 3.63 -7.43 -19.22
N ASP A 127 3.26 -6.52 -20.12
CA ASP A 127 3.87 -5.18 -20.21
C ASP A 127 3.11 -4.12 -19.39
N ALA A 128 2.01 -4.50 -18.74
CA ALA A 128 1.18 -3.59 -17.95
C ALA A 128 1.54 -3.68 -16.47
N LEU A 129 1.89 -2.54 -15.85
CA LEU A 129 2.00 -2.46 -14.40
C LEU A 129 0.60 -2.63 -13.80
N GLN A 130 0.33 -3.78 -13.20
CA GLN A 130 -0.93 -4.04 -12.50
C GLN A 130 -0.84 -3.53 -11.06
N LEU A 131 -1.90 -2.84 -10.64
CA LEU A 131 -2.14 -2.52 -9.24
C LEU A 131 -3.33 -3.33 -8.75
N ALA A 132 -3.36 -3.64 -7.45
CA ALA A 132 -4.46 -4.35 -6.85
C ALA A 132 -4.70 -3.84 -5.43
N ILE A 133 -5.97 -3.68 -5.07
CA ILE A 133 -6.40 -3.14 -3.77
C ILE A 133 -7.50 -4.01 -3.19
N LEU A 134 -7.38 -4.30 -1.90
CA LEU A 134 -8.42 -4.95 -1.12
C LEU A 134 -9.47 -3.92 -0.70
N THR A 135 -10.73 -4.31 -0.78
CA THR A 135 -11.87 -3.50 -0.36
C THR A 135 -12.56 -4.16 0.82
N ARG A 136 -13.25 -3.36 1.61
CA ARG A 136 -14.02 -3.81 2.76
C ARG A 136 -15.12 -4.76 2.29
N PRO A 137 -15.46 -5.78 3.11
CA PRO A 137 -16.61 -6.61 2.86
C PRO A 137 -17.87 -5.76 2.86
N THR A 138 -18.86 -6.10 2.03
CA THR A 138 -20.17 -5.45 2.10
C THR A 138 -20.84 -5.85 3.41
N PRO A 139 -21.24 -4.90 4.27
CA PRO A 139 -21.97 -5.24 5.49
C PRO A 139 -23.23 -6.05 5.17
N GLY A 140 -23.35 -7.22 5.80
CA GLY A 140 -24.54 -8.07 5.69
C GLY A 140 -24.57 -9.05 4.50
N THR A 141 -23.56 -9.07 3.61
CA THR A 141 -23.51 -10.07 2.51
C THR A 141 -22.39 -11.08 2.66
N THR A 142 -21.16 -10.62 2.95
CA THR A 142 -19.97 -11.47 3.11
C THR A 142 -19.04 -10.89 4.16
N LEU A 143 -18.18 -11.74 4.71
CA LEU A 143 -17.05 -11.35 5.56
C LEU A 143 -15.74 -11.26 4.77
N ASP A 144 -15.73 -11.72 3.53
CA ASP A 144 -14.54 -11.68 2.68
C ASP A 144 -14.30 -10.28 2.15
N PRO A 145 -13.04 -9.84 2.04
CA PRO A 145 -12.72 -8.62 1.31
C PRO A 145 -13.18 -8.70 -0.15
N GLY A 146 -13.40 -7.55 -0.76
CA GLY A 146 -13.41 -7.44 -2.21
C GLY A 146 -12.00 -7.20 -2.76
N LEU A 147 -11.88 -7.25 -4.08
CA LEU A 147 -10.62 -7.04 -4.80
C LEU A 147 -10.87 -6.14 -6.01
N ALA A 148 -10.16 -5.02 -6.08
CA ALA A 148 -10.06 -4.21 -7.29
C ALA A 148 -8.71 -4.42 -7.96
N ILE A 149 -8.72 -4.79 -9.25
CA ILE A 149 -7.54 -4.96 -10.11
C ILE A 149 -7.52 -3.80 -11.10
N ILE A 150 -6.39 -3.12 -11.23
CA ILE A 150 -6.24 -1.90 -12.02
C ILE A 150 -5.07 -2.09 -12.99
N ASN A 151 -5.34 -1.98 -14.28
CA ASN A 151 -4.29 -1.91 -15.28
C ASN A 151 -3.81 -0.46 -15.41
N SER A 152 -2.58 -0.17 -14.97
CA SER A 152 -2.09 1.21 -14.97
C SER A 152 -1.95 1.84 -16.35
N THR A 153 -1.77 1.04 -17.40
CA THR A 153 -1.50 1.53 -18.76
C THR A 153 -2.76 1.72 -19.59
N SER A 154 -3.81 0.93 -19.35
CA SER A 154 -5.10 1.07 -20.04
C SER A 154 -6.15 1.82 -19.23
N GLY A 155 -5.95 1.94 -17.91
CA GLY A 155 -6.93 2.51 -16.99
C GLY A 155 -8.11 1.57 -16.70
N GLN A 156 -8.09 0.33 -17.21
CA GLN A 156 -9.13 -0.66 -16.93
C GLN A 156 -9.13 -1.02 -15.44
N VAL A 157 -10.31 -1.04 -14.84
CA VAL A 157 -10.52 -1.44 -13.44
C VAL A 157 -11.53 -2.57 -13.42
N CYS A 158 -11.19 -3.68 -12.78
CA CYS A 158 -12.08 -4.82 -12.53
C CYS A 158 -12.27 -4.96 -11.02
N PHE A 159 -13.51 -5.12 -10.57
CA PHE A 159 -13.88 -5.22 -9.17
C PHE A 159 -14.66 -6.50 -8.88
N TYR A 160 -14.15 -7.28 -7.93
CA TYR A 160 -14.83 -8.43 -7.38
C TYR A 160 -15.28 -8.14 -5.95
N GLU A 161 -16.55 -8.38 -5.64
CA GLU A 161 -17.09 -8.08 -4.30
C GLU A 161 -16.57 -8.99 -3.19
N SER A 162 -16.15 -10.20 -3.53
CA SER A 162 -15.56 -11.17 -2.59
C SER A 162 -14.43 -11.91 -3.29
N VAL A 163 -13.26 -11.95 -2.65
CA VAL A 163 -12.10 -12.72 -3.12
C VAL A 163 -12.43 -14.21 -3.24
N GLN A 164 -13.26 -14.75 -2.33
CA GLN A 164 -13.64 -16.15 -2.32
C GLN A 164 -14.55 -16.53 -3.50
N TYR A 165 -15.48 -15.65 -3.88
CA TYR A 165 -16.45 -15.93 -4.96
C TYR A 165 -16.00 -15.46 -6.35
N ALA A 166 -14.96 -14.62 -6.42
CA ALA A 166 -14.49 -14.01 -7.66
C ALA A 166 -14.11 -14.99 -8.78
N PRO A 167 -13.40 -16.12 -8.54
CA PRO A 167 -13.02 -17.03 -9.61
C PRO A 167 -14.22 -17.64 -10.36
N ALA A 168 -15.39 -17.74 -9.70
CA ALA A 168 -16.62 -18.19 -10.34
C ALA A 168 -17.35 -17.07 -11.12
N LEU A 169 -17.16 -15.81 -10.72
CA LEU A 169 -17.85 -14.64 -11.29
C LEU A 169 -17.20 -14.08 -12.55
N GLY A 170 -15.88 -14.26 -12.72
CA GLY A 170 -15.15 -13.85 -13.93
C GLY A 170 -15.69 -14.48 -15.23
N MET A 171 -16.50 -15.54 -15.13
CA MET A 171 -17.13 -16.22 -16.26
C MET A 171 -18.52 -15.66 -16.64
N ILE A 172 -19.20 -14.88 -15.77
CA ILE A 172 -20.66 -14.70 -15.87
C ILE A 172 -21.09 -13.24 -16.14
N ASN A 173 -20.33 -12.21 -15.74
CA ASN A 173 -20.81 -10.82 -15.95
C ASN A 173 -19.70 -9.76 -16.00
N SER A 174 -19.18 -9.46 -17.19
CA SER A 174 -18.08 -8.49 -17.37
C SER A 174 -18.46 -7.02 -17.21
N LYS A 175 -19.72 -6.63 -17.50
CA LYS A 175 -20.08 -5.20 -17.55
C LYS A 175 -20.33 -4.55 -16.19
N SER A 176 -20.82 -5.30 -15.21
CA SER A 176 -21.08 -4.76 -13.86
C SER A 176 -19.85 -4.77 -12.96
N ILE A 177 -18.79 -5.47 -13.36
CA ILE A 177 -17.56 -5.63 -12.59
C ILE A 177 -16.41 -4.80 -13.18
N GLU A 178 -16.55 -4.27 -14.39
CA GLU A 178 -15.49 -3.50 -15.06
C GLU A 178 -15.87 -2.04 -15.28
N THR A 179 -14.87 -1.16 -15.19
CA THR A 179 -14.94 0.23 -15.65
C THR A 179 -13.59 0.65 -16.22
N THR A 180 -13.49 1.88 -16.71
CA THR A 180 -12.23 2.42 -17.22
C THR A 180 -12.05 3.84 -16.74
N VAL A 181 -10.91 4.10 -16.10
CA VAL A 181 -10.42 5.44 -15.82
C VAL A 181 -9.91 6.01 -17.15
N GLY A 182 -10.55 7.08 -17.63
CA GLY A 182 -10.21 7.69 -18.91
C GLY A 182 -8.83 8.34 -18.88
N ILE A 183 -7.79 7.57 -19.19
CA ILE A 183 -6.40 8.03 -19.32
C ILE A 183 -6.01 8.20 -20.79
N SER A 184 -5.12 9.14 -21.05
CA SER A 184 -4.56 9.38 -22.38
C SER A 184 -3.35 8.46 -22.61
N ALA A 185 -3.59 7.15 -22.60
CA ALA A 185 -2.55 6.13 -22.74
C ALA A 185 -1.69 6.32 -24.01
N ALA A 186 -2.31 6.73 -25.12
CA ALA A 186 -1.61 7.02 -26.39
C ALA A 186 -0.61 8.19 -26.29
N GLN A 187 -0.76 9.06 -25.29
CA GLN A 187 0.13 10.18 -25.02
C GLN A 187 1.08 9.90 -23.83
N GLY A 188 1.08 8.66 -23.31
CA GLY A 188 1.95 8.24 -22.21
C GLY A 188 1.40 8.51 -20.81
N GLU A 189 0.10 8.81 -20.65
CA GLU A 189 -0.50 8.86 -19.31
C GLU A 189 -0.70 7.44 -18.76
N TYR A 190 -0.36 7.24 -17.48
CA TYR A 190 -0.58 5.97 -16.78
C TYR A 190 -0.93 6.22 -15.30
N ILE A 191 -1.50 5.23 -14.63
CA ILE A 191 -1.83 5.28 -13.20
C ILE A 191 -0.58 4.97 -12.36
N THR A 192 -0.25 5.85 -11.41
CA THR A 192 0.93 5.76 -10.55
C THR A 192 0.62 5.21 -9.15
N LEU A 193 -0.55 5.54 -8.61
CA LEU A 193 -0.97 5.19 -7.26
C LEU A 193 -2.46 4.81 -7.25
N ALA A 194 -2.81 3.88 -6.37
CA ALA A 194 -4.19 3.63 -5.99
C ALA A 194 -4.28 3.51 -4.47
N GLU A 195 -5.38 3.96 -3.88
CA GLU A 195 -5.64 3.92 -2.43
C GLU A 195 -7.11 3.58 -2.14
N ASN A 196 -7.34 2.78 -1.11
CA ASN A 196 -8.69 2.52 -0.62
C ASN A 196 -9.18 3.70 0.25
N VAL A 197 -10.31 4.29 -0.12
CA VAL A 197 -10.96 5.38 0.62
C VAL A 197 -12.42 5.06 0.91
N GLU A 198 -12.77 3.82 1.18
CA GLU A 198 -14.15 3.45 1.50
C GLU A 198 -14.68 4.20 2.75
N PRO A 199 -15.96 4.62 2.75
CA PRO A 199 -17.05 4.16 1.85
C PRO A 199 -17.11 4.78 0.45
N ALA A 200 -16.38 5.85 0.13
CA ALA A 200 -16.46 6.50 -1.18
C ALA A 200 -16.03 5.61 -2.36
N GLY A 201 -15.07 4.70 -2.15
CA GLY A 201 -14.57 3.77 -3.15
C GLY A 201 -13.05 3.65 -3.10
N ILE A 202 -12.42 3.54 -4.27
CA ILE A 202 -10.96 3.59 -4.42
C ILE A 202 -10.59 4.84 -5.21
N VAL A 203 -9.45 5.44 -4.90
CA VAL A 203 -8.94 6.60 -5.64
C VAL A 203 -7.67 6.21 -6.36
N VAL A 204 -7.53 6.66 -7.61
CA VAL A 204 -6.32 6.50 -8.40
C VAL A 204 -5.71 7.87 -8.73
N ALA A 205 -4.39 7.94 -8.79
CA ALA A 205 -3.65 9.07 -9.35
C ALA A 205 -2.92 8.68 -10.63
N THR A 206 -2.79 9.64 -11.53
CA THR A 206 -2.09 9.46 -12.81
C THR A 206 -0.76 10.22 -12.85
N SER A 207 0.13 9.82 -13.75
CA SER A 207 1.38 10.53 -14.05
C SER A 207 1.17 11.98 -14.48
N TRP A 208 -0.04 12.34 -14.92
CA TRP A 208 -0.43 13.70 -15.26
C TRP A 208 -1.09 14.46 -14.11
N LYS A 209 -0.92 13.98 -12.88
CA LYS A 209 -1.34 14.65 -11.65
C LYS A 209 -2.86 14.77 -11.53
N ARG A 210 -3.61 13.93 -12.25
CA ARG A 210 -5.06 13.80 -12.10
C ARG A 210 -5.35 12.81 -10.99
N VAL A 211 -6.46 13.05 -10.31
CA VAL A 211 -6.95 12.17 -9.25
C VAL A 211 -8.39 11.83 -9.56
N VAL A 212 -8.68 10.55 -9.64
CA VAL A 212 -9.98 10.01 -10.04
C VAL A 212 -10.48 9.06 -8.96
N LEU A 213 -11.67 9.34 -8.44
CA LEU A 213 -12.41 8.42 -7.60
C LEU A 213 -13.09 7.39 -8.48
N VAL A 214 -12.87 6.12 -8.19
CA VAL A 214 -13.62 5.00 -8.73
C VAL A 214 -14.59 4.54 -7.65
N VAL A 215 -15.86 4.84 -7.87
CA VAL A 215 -16.96 4.40 -7.00
C VAL A 215 -17.24 2.94 -7.34
N LEU A 216 -17.21 2.07 -6.34
CA LEU A 216 -17.34 0.62 -6.54
C LEU A 216 -18.78 0.11 -6.37
N ARG A 217 -19.59 0.85 -5.62
CA ARG A 217 -20.93 0.45 -5.18
C ARG A 217 -21.90 1.62 -5.34
N ASP A 218 -23.16 1.30 -5.58
CA ASP A 218 -24.24 2.28 -5.49
C ASP A 218 -24.63 2.56 -4.02
N TYR A 219 -25.62 3.44 -3.83
CA TYR A 219 -26.14 3.80 -2.50
C TYR A 219 -26.84 2.64 -1.77
N THR A 220 -27.16 1.54 -2.47
CA THR A 220 -27.72 0.32 -1.88
C THR A 220 -26.64 -0.68 -1.46
N GLY A 221 -25.38 -0.42 -1.81
CA GLY A 221 -24.24 -1.31 -1.58
C GLY A 221 -24.02 -2.33 -2.70
N SER A 222 -24.85 -2.32 -3.75
CA SER A 222 -24.72 -3.20 -4.91
C SER A 222 -23.54 -2.77 -5.78
N PRO A 223 -22.79 -3.70 -6.40
CA PRO A 223 -21.64 -3.35 -7.22
C PRO A 223 -22.09 -2.56 -8.46
N HIS A 224 -21.55 -1.35 -8.60
CA HIS A 224 -21.86 -0.44 -9.70
C HIS A 224 -20.69 0.52 -9.90
N LEU A 225 -19.83 0.21 -10.87
CA LEU A 225 -18.58 0.94 -11.06
C LEU A 225 -18.78 2.23 -11.86
N THR A 226 -18.42 3.37 -11.27
CA THR A 226 -18.41 4.67 -11.95
C THR A 226 -17.14 5.45 -11.59
N THR A 227 -16.81 6.47 -12.38
CA THR A 227 -15.60 7.29 -12.18
C THR A 227 -15.95 8.77 -12.02
N VAL A 228 -15.27 9.45 -11.10
CA VAL A 228 -15.43 10.88 -10.81
C VAL A 228 -14.05 11.52 -10.70
N GLU A 229 -13.76 12.51 -11.53
CA GLU A 229 -12.50 13.25 -11.48
C GLU A 229 -12.52 14.28 -10.33
N LEU A 230 -11.65 14.09 -9.33
CA LEU A 230 -11.55 14.94 -8.14
C LEU A 230 -10.68 16.18 -8.37
N THR A 231 -9.64 16.04 -9.19
CA THR A 231 -8.77 17.15 -9.57
C THR A 231 -8.79 17.30 -11.07
N ARG A 232 -9.22 18.48 -11.55
CA ARG A 232 -8.97 18.85 -12.94
C ARG A 232 -7.54 19.36 -13.05
N PRO A 233 -6.78 18.99 -14.10
CA PRO A 233 -5.47 19.60 -14.33
C PRO A 233 -5.66 21.12 -14.36
N SER A 234 -4.87 21.85 -13.57
CA SER A 234 -4.98 23.30 -13.52
C SER A 234 -4.81 23.85 -14.93
N SER A 235 -5.82 24.55 -15.47
CA SER A 235 -5.76 25.15 -16.81
C SER A 235 -4.82 26.37 -16.87
N SER A 236 -3.88 26.49 -15.95
CA SER A 236 -2.90 27.57 -15.90
C SER A 236 -1.60 27.15 -16.56
N SER A 237 -1.40 27.62 -17.80
CA SER A 237 -0.10 28.00 -18.37
C SER A 237 0.80 26.96 -19.08
N ARG A 238 0.26 25.91 -19.73
CA ARG A 238 1.07 25.13 -20.70
C ARG A 238 0.98 25.59 -22.16
N PHE A 239 0.34 26.74 -22.43
CA PHE A 239 0.15 27.24 -23.81
C PHE A 239 0.94 28.50 -24.17
N PHE A 240 1.82 29.03 -23.31
CA PHE A 240 2.58 30.27 -23.61
C PHE A 240 4.08 30.27 -23.25
N SER A 241 4.69 29.16 -22.81
CA SER A 241 6.13 29.13 -22.48
C SER A 241 7.08 28.81 -23.65
N GLY A 242 6.55 28.53 -24.85
CA GLY A 242 7.37 28.07 -26.00
C GLY A 242 8.09 29.16 -26.82
N TRP A 243 7.93 30.45 -26.52
CA TRP A 243 8.40 31.54 -27.41
C TRP A 243 9.33 32.57 -26.74
N LEU A 244 9.46 32.60 -25.41
CA LEU A 244 10.41 33.49 -24.71
C LEU A 244 11.27 32.73 -23.70
N GLY A 245 12.52 32.47 -24.09
CA GLY A 245 13.65 32.52 -23.18
C GLY A 245 13.88 31.25 -22.34
N GLY A 246 15.06 30.65 -22.52
CA GLY A 246 15.49 29.45 -21.82
C GLY A 246 15.30 29.51 -20.30
N GLY A 247 14.73 28.44 -19.77
CA GLY A 247 14.59 28.18 -18.34
C GLY A 247 14.38 26.68 -18.13
N SER A 248 15.47 25.97 -17.86
CA SER A 248 15.59 24.63 -17.29
C SER A 248 14.65 23.52 -17.81
N ALA A 249 15.24 22.56 -18.53
CA ALA A 249 14.73 21.19 -18.62
C ALA A 249 14.81 20.51 -17.24
N GLY A 250 13.88 20.88 -16.36
CA GLY A 250 13.70 20.37 -15.00
C GLY A 250 12.24 20.05 -14.72
N ASP A 251 11.60 19.36 -15.66
CA ASP A 251 10.52 18.40 -15.42
C ASP A 251 11.16 17.30 -14.52
N ASP A 252 10.61 16.77 -13.43
CA ASP A 252 9.32 16.08 -13.40
C ASP A 252 8.86 15.70 -11.98
N ILE A 253 9.64 15.94 -10.92
CA ILE A 253 9.34 15.36 -9.57
C ILE A 253 8.53 16.30 -8.69
N THR A 254 8.43 17.60 -8.98
CA THR A 254 7.92 18.53 -7.96
C THR A 254 6.43 18.39 -7.68
N ASP A 255 5.57 17.92 -8.59
CA ASP A 255 4.12 17.88 -8.31
C ASP A 255 3.47 16.52 -8.63
N GLU A 256 4.24 15.43 -8.60
CA GLU A 256 3.68 14.07 -8.63
C GLU A 256 2.78 13.85 -7.40
N ILE A 257 1.66 13.15 -7.55
CA ILE A 257 0.81 12.77 -6.41
C ILE A 257 1.50 11.62 -5.68
N VAL A 258 1.90 11.85 -4.43
CA VAL A 258 2.70 10.90 -3.63
C VAL A 258 1.90 10.23 -2.52
N SER A 259 0.76 10.81 -2.13
CA SER A 259 -0.08 10.22 -1.08
C SER A 259 -1.53 10.64 -1.24
N ILE A 260 -2.43 9.67 -0.99
CA ILE A 260 -3.87 9.87 -0.90
C ILE A 260 -4.33 9.20 0.38
N LYS A 261 -5.13 9.91 1.18
CA LYS A 261 -5.67 9.40 2.45
C LYS A 261 -7.13 9.74 2.59
N SER A 262 -7.87 8.78 3.16
CA SER A 262 -9.23 9.03 3.64
C SER A 262 -9.18 10.00 4.82
N GLY A 263 -9.98 11.06 4.74
CA GLY A 263 -10.24 12.00 5.82
C GLY A 263 -11.54 11.68 6.56
N LEU A 264 -12.18 12.71 7.11
CA LEU A 264 -13.39 12.58 7.92
C LEU A 264 -14.60 12.18 7.06
N VAL A 265 -15.40 11.26 7.58
CA VAL A 265 -16.73 10.95 7.07
C VAL A 265 -17.75 11.80 7.83
N SER A 266 -18.54 12.59 7.11
CA SER A 266 -19.50 13.53 7.69
C SER A 266 -20.92 13.29 7.15
N GLN A 267 -21.91 13.97 7.73
CA GLN A 267 -23.32 13.88 7.31
C GLN A 267 -23.85 12.43 7.25
N HIS A 268 -23.67 11.65 8.32
CA HIS A 268 -24.16 10.26 8.40
C HIS A 268 -23.63 9.31 7.30
N GLY A 269 -22.44 9.57 6.77
CA GLY A 269 -21.82 8.71 5.75
C GLY A 269 -22.03 9.16 4.31
N THR A 270 -22.71 10.29 4.09
CA THR A 270 -22.96 10.79 2.73
C THR A 270 -21.80 11.56 2.14
N THR A 271 -20.92 12.12 2.97
CA THR A 271 -19.77 12.91 2.53
C THR A 271 -18.50 12.38 3.15
N GLN A 272 -17.44 12.30 2.35
CA GLN A 272 -16.13 11.87 2.81
C GLN A 272 -15.07 12.80 2.27
N GLU A 273 -14.20 13.25 3.17
CA GLU A 273 -13.01 14.00 2.80
C GLU A 273 -11.94 13.05 2.26
N ILE A 274 -11.28 13.46 1.18
CA ILE A 274 -10.13 12.78 0.59
C ILE A 274 -9.00 13.79 0.52
N VAL A 275 -7.90 13.50 1.24
CA VAL A 275 -6.72 14.35 1.31
C VAL A 275 -5.67 13.82 0.33
N ILE A 276 -5.22 14.70 -0.55
CA ILE A 276 -4.26 14.44 -1.63
C ILE A 276 -3.02 15.27 -1.35
N GLN A 277 -1.85 14.65 -1.41
CA GLN A 277 -0.56 15.31 -1.26
C GLN A 277 0.29 15.09 -2.50
N ASP A 278 0.91 16.15 -2.99
CA ASP A 278 1.93 16.08 -4.02
C ASP A 278 3.36 16.14 -3.45
N ALA A 279 4.33 15.82 -4.31
CA ALA A 279 5.75 15.81 -3.98
C ALA A 279 6.32 17.19 -3.59
N SER A 280 5.63 18.29 -3.92
CA SER A 280 6.02 19.66 -3.52
C SER A 280 5.67 19.94 -2.06
N GLY A 281 4.85 19.08 -1.45
CA GLY A 281 4.29 19.28 -0.13
C GLY A 281 2.98 20.07 -0.15
N THR A 282 2.33 20.23 -1.30
CA THR A 282 1.01 20.85 -1.38
C THR A 282 -0.06 19.82 -1.03
N PHE A 283 -1.02 20.25 -0.20
CA PHE A 283 -2.19 19.45 0.19
C PHE A 283 -3.44 19.99 -0.47
N LYS A 284 -4.27 19.08 -1.00
CA LYS A 284 -5.61 19.36 -1.51
C LYS A 284 -6.59 18.46 -0.81
N SER A 285 -7.72 19.01 -0.41
CA SER A 285 -8.83 18.25 0.16
C SER A 285 -10.00 18.29 -0.81
N SER A 286 -10.57 17.13 -1.13
CA SER A 286 -11.77 16.99 -1.95
C SER A 286 -12.84 16.28 -1.12
N SER A 287 -14.08 16.76 -1.17
CA SER A 287 -15.21 16.07 -0.58
C SER A 287 -16.00 15.35 -1.67
N THR A 288 -16.40 14.11 -1.40
CA THR A 288 -17.30 13.32 -2.25
C THR A 288 -18.76 13.60 -1.93
#